data_AF-A0A519II95-F1
#
_entry.id   AF-A0A519II95-F1
#
_cell.length_a   1.000
_cell.length_b   1.000
_cell.length_c   1.000
_cell.angle_alpha   90.00
_cell.angle_beta   90.00
_cell.angle_gamma   90.00
#
_symmetry.space_group_name_H-M   'P 1'
#
loop_
_entity.id
_entity.type
_entity.pdbx_description
1 polymer ?
#
loop_
_entity_poly.entity_id
_entity_poly.type
_entity_poly.pdbx_seq_one_letter_code
_entity_poly.pdbx_strand_id
1 'polypeptide(L)'
;MLLNQVSLRQAGASDWPAVQALLLANKLPTEGAQAHLSTYVLAVLNGEVVGCAGAEVYGAVALLRSVAVAPDLRKQGVGRLLLQTMLDQARARDIASLHLLTVTAPEYFARYGFRRAELEAAPAALKVSAEFQGACPACAAFMSLTLREAPEAEAGLPVAVLGAGPVGLAAAAQLIEHGLHFVMLEAGNSVGANLLDYGHVRLFSPWKYNVDVAMARLLAPTGWTAPPQTGLPQARDIVERVMQPFAALPQVARSLKLGARVVAISREGFDKVKTIGRDKAAFIVRYVQDWREHEVRARAVIDATGTWSTPNPIGANGLPAIGEAAAGGQVFYGIPDVTGLQRDRYAGKRTLVVGAGHSAANALLYLADLARQAPGTRLAWAVRSTSPKRVFGGGSADALPARGELGRALQRLRDSSEMEFFSGLRIAEVRREPSGQLTVLGIGAHRQQMAVTGIDEIICATGQRPDLSMSSELRLKLDPWLESTEALGPLIDPNLHSCGTVRPHGHRELAQPEPGFYTVGAKSYGRAPTFLMATGFEQARSVVAALAGDLDAADRVELNLPETGVCSIGPGDADAGRSSCCGTPAQLPQAAKHAAPAVASKPAGSSCCGPKPAPATLSSVAAKCCG
;
A
#
# COMPACT_ATOMS: atom_id res chain seq x y z
N MET A 1 31.53 27.48 47.51
CA MET A 1 30.88 26.55 46.57
C MET A 1 29.50 27.10 46.22
N LEU A 2 29.39 27.95 45.20
CA LEU A 2 28.12 28.57 44.77
C LEU A 2 27.15 27.53 44.15
N LEU A 3 27.72 26.49 43.53
CA LEU A 3 26.97 25.36 42.94
C LEU A 3 26.05 24.62 43.93
N ASN A 4 26.41 24.53 45.22
CA ASN A 4 25.60 23.81 46.22
C ASN A 4 24.32 24.57 46.62
N GLN A 5 24.17 25.83 46.19
CA GLN A 5 23.01 26.67 46.47
C GLN A 5 22.11 26.85 45.23
N VAL A 6 22.54 26.35 44.07
CA VAL A 6 21.75 26.40 42.83
C VAL A 6 20.85 25.17 42.76
N SER A 7 19.54 25.39 42.76
CA SER A 7 18.55 24.33 42.55
C SER A 7 18.10 24.30 41.09
N LEU A 8 17.85 23.09 40.56
CA LEU A 8 17.25 22.91 39.24
C LEU A 8 15.78 22.53 39.36
N ARG A 9 14.93 23.13 38.53
CA ARG A 9 13.52 22.74 38.40
C ARG A 9 12.99 22.96 36.99
N GLN A 10 11.91 22.27 36.65
CA GLN A 10 11.18 22.54 35.40
C GLN A 10 10.52 23.93 35.47
N ALA A 11 10.44 24.61 34.33
CA ALA A 11 9.73 25.88 34.21
C ALA A 11 8.21 25.68 34.21
N GLY A 12 7.50 26.59 34.87
CA GLY A 12 6.05 26.76 34.78
C GLY A 12 5.67 28.00 33.97
N ALA A 13 4.38 28.18 33.70
CA ALA A 13 3.88 29.29 32.89
C ALA A 13 4.26 30.68 33.45
N SER A 14 4.35 30.82 34.78
CA SER A 14 4.73 32.06 35.45
C SER A 14 6.21 32.44 35.29
N ASP A 15 7.06 31.52 34.83
CA ASP A 15 8.50 31.75 34.70
C ASP A 15 8.89 32.44 33.39
N TRP A 16 7.95 32.58 32.44
CA TRP A 16 8.23 33.16 31.13
C TRP A 16 8.90 34.54 31.21
N PRO A 17 8.45 35.52 32.03
CA PRO A 17 9.09 36.83 32.09
C PRO A 17 10.57 36.75 32.49
N ALA A 18 10.91 35.87 33.45
CA ALA A 18 12.28 35.67 33.91
C ALA A 18 13.14 34.97 32.84
N VAL A 19 12.59 33.94 32.18
CA VAL A 19 13.26 33.27 31.06
C VAL A 19 13.50 34.25 29.91
N GLN A 20 12.48 35.00 29.49
CA GLN A 20 12.57 35.98 28.41
C GLN A 20 13.62 37.05 28.70
N ALA A 21 13.62 37.62 29.91
CA ALA A 21 14.63 38.60 30.33
C ALA A 21 16.05 38.01 30.24
N LEU A 22 16.23 36.77 30.67
CA LEU A 22 17.52 36.08 30.59
C LEU A 22 17.96 35.81 29.15
N LEU A 23 17.04 35.43 28.25
CA LEU A 23 17.33 35.24 26.82
C LEU A 23 17.77 36.55 26.17
N LEU A 24 17.04 37.64 26.41
CA LEU A 24 17.36 38.97 25.88
C LEU A 24 18.71 39.47 26.39
N ALA A 25 18.99 39.31 27.68
CA ALA A 25 20.29 39.67 28.27
C ALA A 25 21.46 38.88 27.67
N ASN A 26 21.20 37.67 27.18
CA ASN A 26 22.18 36.81 26.51
C ASN A 26 22.16 36.93 24.98
N LYS A 27 21.35 37.85 24.41
CA LYS A 27 21.16 38.02 22.96
C LYS A 27 20.72 36.73 22.24
N LEU A 28 19.88 35.93 22.91
CA LEU A 28 19.32 34.70 22.35
C LEU A 28 17.91 34.93 21.78
N PRO A 29 17.50 34.19 20.74
CA PRO A 29 16.17 34.33 20.15
C PRO A 29 15.05 33.97 21.13
N THR A 30 13.98 34.76 21.16
CA THR A 30 12.78 34.50 21.98
C THR A 30 11.60 33.95 21.17
N GLU A 31 11.67 34.02 19.84
CA GLU A 31 10.59 33.58 18.95
C GLU A 31 10.35 32.07 19.05
N GLY A 32 9.10 31.68 19.27
CA GLY A 32 8.70 30.28 19.49
C GLY A 32 9.09 29.69 20.85
N ALA A 33 10.01 30.31 21.61
CA ALA A 33 10.51 29.75 22.86
C ALA A 33 9.40 29.59 23.94
N GLN A 34 8.45 30.52 24.01
CA GLN A 34 7.35 30.46 24.97
C GLN A 34 6.46 29.23 24.78
N ALA A 35 6.26 28.79 23.53
CA ALA A 35 5.44 27.62 23.19
C ALA A 35 6.05 26.31 23.75
N HIS A 36 7.36 26.31 23.99
CA HIS A 36 8.10 25.16 24.50
C HIS A 36 8.52 25.31 25.97
N LEU A 37 8.00 26.32 26.69
CA LEU A 37 8.43 26.62 28.06
C LEU A 37 8.35 25.41 29.02
N SER A 38 7.37 24.52 28.83
CA SER A 38 7.22 23.29 29.63
C SER A 38 8.42 22.35 29.55
N THR A 39 9.29 22.50 28.56
CA THR A 39 10.53 21.72 28.39
C THR A 39 11.76 22.40 29.00
N TYR A 40 11.63 23.64 29.47
CA TYR A 40 12.74 24.39 30.03
C TYR A 40 13.09 23.89 31.43
N VAL A 41 14.39 23.77 31.68
CA VAL A 41 14.97 23.59 33.01
C VAL A 41 15.57 24.92 33.45
N LEU A 42 15.23 25.34 34.66
CA LEU A 42 15.69 26.58 35.27
C LEU A 42 16.68 26.29 36.38
N ALA A 43 17.74 27.10 36.44
CA ALA A 43 18.64 27.19 37.57
C ALA A 43 18.20 28.36 38.46
N VAL A 44 17.93 28.07 39.73
CA VAL A 44 17.42 29.04 40.70
C VAL A 44 18.40 29.19 41.86
N LEU A 45 18.80 30.42 42.15
CA LEU A 45 19.67 30.78 43.26
C LEU A 45 18.97 31.87 44.09
N ASN A 46 18.83 31.65 45.40
CA ASN A 46 18.16 32.59 46.32
C ASN A 46 16.73 33.01 45.86
N GLY A 47 16.02 32.12 45.16
CA GLY A 47 14.67 32.39 44.63
C GLY A 47 14.63 33.05 43.25
N GLU A 48 15.78 33.44 42.68
CA GLU A 48 15.87 34.08 41.37
C GLU A 48 16.32 33.11 40.28
N VAL A 49 15.75 33.23 39.08
CA VAL A 49 16.16 32.44 37.91
C VAL A 49 17.49 33.00 37.38
N VAL A 50 18.56 32.25 37.59
CA VAL A 50 19.92 32.61 37.22
C VAL A 50 20.44 31.87 35.98
N GLY A 51 19.68 30.90 35.47
CA GLY A 51 20.00 30.16 34.26
C GLY A 51 18.79 29.42 33.69
N CYS A 52 18.81 29.14 32.39
CA CYS A 52 17.81 28.31 31.73
C CYS A 52 18.41 27.46 30.60
N ALA A 53 17.78 26.33 30.32
CA ALA A 53 18.04 25.50 29.14
C ALA A 53 16.71 24.93 28.63
N GLY A 54 16.41 25.10 27.35
CA GLY A 54 15.15 24.64 26.74
C GLY A 54 15.37 23.67 25.59
N ALA A 55 14.37 22.85 25.26
CA ALA A 55 14.41 21.98 24.08
C ALA A 55 13.07 21.85 23.36
N GLU A 56 13.08 21.86 22.03
CA GLU A 56 11.93 21.45 21.22
C GLU A 56 12.04 19.96 20.95
N VAL A 57 10.97 19.21 21.19
CA VAL A 57 10.96 17.75 21.01
C VAL A 57 10.09 17.39 19.82
N TYR A 58 10.67 16.67 18.87
CA TYR A 58 10.05 16.21 17.64
C TYR A 58 10.22 14.69 17.49
N GLY A 59 9.44 13.93 18.26
CA GLY A 59 9.57 12.48 18.31
C GLY A 59 10.93 12.06 18.89
N ALA A 60 11.71 11.28 18.15
CA ALA A 60 13.03 10.79 18.56
C ALA A 60 14.17 11.81 18.33
N VAL A 61 13.87 13.03 17.87
CA VAL A 61 14.83 14.10 17.63
C VAL A 61 14.44 15.31 18.47
N ALA A 62 15.43 16.01 19.04
CA ALA A 62 15.17 17.27 19.75
C ALA A 62 16.13 18.37 19.32
N LEU A 63 15.66 19.62 19.36
CA LEU A 63 16.46 20.82 19.22
C LEU A 63 16.72 21.39 20.62
N LEU A 64 17.97 21.36 21.08
CA LEU A 64 18.41 22.12 22.24
C LEU A 64 18.45 23.59 21.83
N ARG A 65 17.54 24.37 22.42
CA ARG A 65 17.39 25.80 22.17
C ARG A 65 18.36 26.60 23.06
N SER A 66 17.80 27.53 23.82
CA SER A 66 18.50 28.56 24.56
C SER A 66 19.09 28.02 25.87
N VAL A 67 20.40 27.80 25.89
CA VAL A 67 21.16 27.58 27.13
C VAL A 67 21.77 28.92 27.55
N ALA A 68 21.22 29.51 28.62
CA ALA A 68 21.60 30.84 29.11
C ALA A 68 21.94 30.80 30.61
N VAL A 69 22.91 31.62 31.01
CA VAL A 69 23.28 31.84 32.43
C VAL A 69 23.47 33.33 32.62
N ALA A 70 23.02 33.87 33.76
CA ALA A 70 23.21 35.27 34.13
C ALA A 70 24.70 35.65 33.99
N PRO A 71 25.03 36.82 33.39
CA PRO A 71 26.41 37.18 33.06
C PRO A 71 27.40 37.05 34.23
N ASP A 72 26.98 37.45 35.43
CA ASP A 72 27.82 37.46 36.64
C ASP A 72 28.06 36.07 37.24
N LEU A 73 27.30 35.07 36.79
CA LEU A 73 27.37 33.68 37.26
C LEU A 73 27.95 32.71 36.22
N ARG A 74 28.47 33.25 35.11
CA ARG A 74 29.17 32.46 34.09
C ARG A 74 30.49 31.90 34.65
N LYS A 75 30.95 30.79 34.06
CA LYS A 75 32.16 30.04 34.48
C LYS A 75 32.12 29.48 35.91
N GLN A 76 30.95 29.49 36.58
CA GLN A 76 30.75 28.91 37.90
C GLN A 76 30.08 27.52 37.86
N GLY A 77 29.93 26.91 36.67
CA GLY A 77 29.39 25.55 36.51
C GLY A 77 27.87 25.44 36.33
N VAL A 78 27.10 26.54 36.44
CA VAL A 78 25.63 26.53 36.25
C VAL A 78 25.22 26.01 34.87
N GLY A 79 25.90 26.47 33.81
CA GLY A 79 25.63 26.02 32.45
C GLY A 79 25.93 24.53 32.24
N ARG A 80 26.94 23.99 32.94
CA ARG A 80 27.25 22.55 32.92
C ARG A 80 26.12 21.76 33.54
N LEU A 81 25.62 22.21 34.69
CA LEU A 81 24.54 21.56 35.42
C LEU A 81 23.27 21.52 34.56
N LEU A 82 22.87 22.66 33.97
CA LEU A 82 21.74 22.75 33.06
C LEU A 82 21.87 21.81 31.86
N LEU A 83 23.03 21.81 31.18
CA LEU A 83 23.24 20.98 30.01
C LEU A 83 23.24 19.48 30.35
N GLN A 84 23.87 19.07 31.45
CA GLN A 84 23.83 17.68 31.91
C GLN A 84 22.40 17.22 32.18
N THR A 85 21.60 18.04 32.86
CA THR A 85 20.18 17.73 33.11
C THR A 85 19.39 17.63 31.81
N MET A 86 19.64 18.49 30.82
CA MET A 86 18.98 18.38 29.50
C MET A 86 19.35 17.07 28.79
N LEU A 87 20.62 16.66 28.84
CA LEU A 87 21.07 15.39 28.26
C LEU A 87 20.43 14.19 28.95
N ASP A 88 20.32 14.21 30.27
CA ASP A 88 19.69 13.14 31.05
C ASP A 88 18.17 13.08 30.79
N GLN A 89 17.51 14.23 30.71
CA GLN A 89 16.09 14.30 30.30
C GLN A 89 15.88 13.80 28.87
N ALA A 90 16.78 14.13 27.95
CA ALA A 90 16.71 13.63 26.57
C ALA A 90 16.86 12.10 26.51
N ARG A 91 17.81 11.53 27.27
CA ARG A 91 17.97 10.07 27.39
C ARG A 91 16.73 9.41 28.01
N ALA A 92 16.18 9.98 29.07
CA ALA A 92 14.98 9.46 29.73
C ALA A 92 13.72 9.49 28.83
N ARG A 93 13.71 10.36 27.81
CA ARG A 93 12.63 10.49 26.83
C ARG A 93 12.87 9.71 25.53
N ASP A 94 13.88 8.82 25.49
CA ASP A 94 14.29 8.04 24.32
C ASP A 94 14.59 8.91 23.07
N ILE A 95 15.16 10.10 23.28
CA ILE A 95 15.63 10.96 22.19
C ILE A 95 16.90 10.35 21.60
N ALA A 96 16.88 10.05 20.30
CA ALA A 96 17.98 9.43 19.58
C ALA A 96 19.09 10.44 19.23
N SER A 97 18.73 11.68 18.87
CA SER A 97 19.69 12.74 18.57
C SER A 97 19.21 14.11 19.05
N LEU A 98 20.15 14.89 19.57
CA LEU A 98 19.95 16.24 20.06
C LEU A 98 20.78 17.20 19.20
N HIS A 99 20.16 18.25 18.70
CA HIS A 99 20.80 19.21 17.78
C HIS A 99 20.72 20.61 18.34
N LEU A 100 21.60 21.51 17.92
CA LEU A 100 21.57 22.92 18.33
C LEU A 100 22.12 23.83 17.24
N LEU A 101 21.76 25.10 17.35
CA LEU A 101 22.34 26.20 16.59
C LEU A 101 23.11 27.10 17.56
N THR A 102 24.38 27.38 17.26
CA THR A 102 25.18 28.27 18.11
C THR A 102 26.08 29.20 17.31
N VAL A 103 26.06 30.49 17.65
CA VAL A 103 26.96 31.50 17.08
C VAL A 103 28.20 31.68 17.95
N THR A 104 28.02 31.62 19.28
CA THR A 104 29.01 32.12 20.25
C THR A 104 29.72 31.02 21.05
N ALA A 105 29.22 29.78 21.05
CA ALA A 105 29.71 28.76 21.97
C ALA A 105 29.91 27.34 21.35
N PRO A 106 30.37 27.17 20.09
CA PRO A 106 30.55 25.84 19.53
C PRO A 106 31.55 24.99 20.32
N GLU A 107 32.66 25.58 20.78
CA GLU A 107 33.68 24.88 21.58
C GLU A 107 33.21 24.49 22.99
N TYR A 108 32.16 25.15 23.50
CA TYR A 108 31.55 24.75 24.76
C TYR A 108 30.76 23.44 24.57
N PHE A 109 29.90 23.37 23.55
CA PHE A 109 29.08 22.19 23.28
C PHE A 109 29.89 21.01 22.75
N ALA A 110 30.99 21.25 22.04
CA ALA A 110 31.91 20.20 21.58
C ALA A 110 32.44 19.34 22.74
N ARG A 111 32.66 19.94 23.92
CA ARG A 111 33.10 19.23 25.15
C ARG A 111 32.06 18.23 25.67
N TYR A 112 30.81 18.36 25.24
CA TYR A 112 29.70 17.47 25.61
C TYR A 112 29.33 16.49 24.48
N GLY A 113 30.19 16.37 23.47
CA GLY A 113 30.05 15.40 22.38
C GLY A 113 29.30 15.91 21.16
N PHE A 114 28.82 17.16 21.16
CA PHE A 114 28.22 17.75 19.97
C PHE A 114 29.28 17.95 18.88
N ARG A 115 29.00 17.49 17.67
CA ARG A 115 29.87 17.63 16.50
C ARG A 115 29.26 18.63 15.52
N ARG A 116 30.09 19.44 14.88
CA ARG A 116 29.62 20.31 13.79
C ARG A 116 29.11 19.44 12.65
N ALA A 117 27.98 19.85 12.06
CA ALA A 117 27.37 19.20 10.92
C ALA A 117 26.88 20.27 9.93
N GLU A 118 26.67 19.87 8.68
CA GLU A 118 26.08 20.76 7.69
C GLU A 118 24.60 21.01 8.02
N LEU A 119 24.17 22.27 7.96
CA LEU A 119 22.80 22.66 8.27
C LEU A 119 21.77 21.97 7.34
N GLU A 120 22.17 21.67 6.10
CA GLU A 120 21.38 20.95 5.10
C GLU A 120 21.05 19.52 5.53
N ALA A 121 21.96 18.89 6.29
CA ALA A 121 21.82 17.54 6.83
C ALA A 121 20.98 17.49 8.12
N ALA A 122 20.44 18.63 8.58
CA ALA A 122 19.56 18.65 9.74
C ALA A 122 18.27 17.83 9.47
N PRO A 123 17.80 17.04 10.44
CA PRO A 123 16.56 16.29 10.30
C PRO A 123 15.39 17.19 9.88
N ALA A 124 14.57 16.75 8.93
CA ALA A 124 13.45 17.53 8.40
C ALA A 124 12.49 18.03 9.50
N ALA A 125 12.33 17.23 10.57
CA ALA A 125 11.53 17.57 11.74
C ALA A 125 12.00 18.83 12.50
N LEU A 126 13.26 19.26 12.34
CA LEU A 126 13.76 20.48 12.96
C LEU A 126 13.51 21.73 12.11
N LYS A 127 13.28 21.58 10.80
CA LYS A 127 13.09 22.68 9.85
C LYS A 127 11.77 23.45 10.09
N VAL A 128 10.88 22.91 10.90
CA VAL A 128 9.64 23.57 11.34
C VAL A 128 9.81 24.46 12.57
N SER A 129 10.95 24.38 13.28
CA SER A 129 11.22 25.26 14.43
C SER A 129 11.38 26.70 13.98
N ALA A 130 10.78 27.64 14.72
CA ALA A 130 10.98 29.07 14.52
C ALA A 130 12.46 29.47 14.67
N GLU A 131 13.22 28.80 15.54
CA GLU A 131 14.67 29.04 15.69
C GLU A 131 15.44 28.62 14.43
N PHE A 132 14.99 27.55 13.78
CA PHE A 132 15.61 27.02 12.57
C PHE A 132 15.24 27.85 11.33
N GLN A 133 13.99 28.35 11.25
CA GLN A 133 13.52 29.21 10.16
C GLN A 133 14.11 30.62 10.21
N GLY A 134 14.38 31.15 11.41
CA GLY A 134 15.01 32.45 11.61
C GLY A 134 16.54 32.44 11.62
N ALA A 135 17.18 31.26 11.53
CA ALA A 135 18.63 31.16 11.57
C ALA A 135 19.27 31.55 10.24
N CYS A 136 20.20 32.53 10.28
CA CYS A 136 21.04 32.83 9.13
C CYS A 136 22.04 31.68 8.89
N PRO A 137 22.00 31.00 7.72
CA PRO A 137 22.87 29.85 7.43
C PRO A 137 24.36 30.18 7.47
N ALA A 138 24.73 31.45 7.31
CA ALA A 138 26.11 31.91 7.25
C ALA A 138 26.76 32.21 8.62
N CYS A 139 26.00 32.24 9.73
CA CYS A 139 26.51 32.73 11.02
C CYS A 139 26.38 31.76 12.20
N ALA A 140 25.47 30.78 12.14
CA ALA A 140 25.26 29.82 13.23
C ALA A 140 25.87 28.46 12.87
N ALA A 141 26.73 27.93 13.75
CA ALA A 141 27.20 26.55 13.66
C ALA A 141 26.06 25.61 14.05
N PHE A 142 25.67 24.73 13.12
CA PHE A 142 24.80 23.60 13.42
C PHE A 142 25.63 22.48 14.05
N MET A 143 25.18 22.00 15.21
CA MET A 143 25.87 20.92 15.91
C MET A 143 24.90 19.81 16.31
N SER A 144 25.37 18.58 16.19
CA SER A 144 24.58 17.37 16.45
C SER A 144 25.27 16.49 17.49
N LEU A 145 24.49 15.96 18.41
CA LEU A 145 24.89 14.94 19.37
C LEU A 145 23.97 13.72 19.22
N THR A 146 24.56 12.61 18.82
CA THR A 146 23.91 11.31 18.83
C THR A 146 23.88 10.79 20.27
N LEU A 147 22.69 10.68 20.86
CA LEU A 147 22.48 10.13 22.21
C LEU A 147 22.27 8.62 22.21
N ARG A 148 21.79 8.11 21.07
CA ARG A 148 21.64 6.69 20.76
C ARG A 148 22.14 6.49 19.33
N GLU A 149 23.20 5.71 19.16
CA GLU A 149 23.53 5.20 17.82
C GLU A 149 22.31 4.43 17.32
N ALA A 150 21.80 4.78 16.14
CA ALA A 150 20.95 3.84 15.42
C ALA A 150 21.77 2.55 15.32
N PRO A 151 21.24 1.38 15.69
CA PRO A 151 22.03 0.16 15.61
C PRO A 151 22.57 0.05 14.18
N GLU A 152 23.90 0.11 14.03
CA GLU A 152 24.60 0.01 12.73
C GLU A 152 24.20 -1.26 11.96
N ALA A 153 23.63 -2.24 12.65
CA ALA A 153 23.09 -3.46 12.09
C ALA A 153 21.84 -3.27 11.19
N GLU A 154 21.10 -2.14 11.22
CA GLU A 154 19.90 -1.94 10.39
C GLU A 154 20.09 -1.03 9.17
N ALA A 155 21.05 -0.09 9.21
CA ALA A 155 21.30 0.83 8.10
C ALA A 155 21.92 0.14 6.86
N GLY A 156 22.60 -1.00 7.06
CA GLY A 156 23.19 -1.81 5.99
C GLY A 156 22.32 -2.97 5.49
N LEU A 157 21.16 -3.24 6.10
CA LEU A 157 20.32 -4.37 5.69
C LEU A 157 19.53 -4.03 4.42
N PRO A 158 19.34 -5.01 3.51
CA PRO A 158 18.60 -4.78 2.28
C PRO A 158 17.08 -4.65 2.54
N VAL A 159 16.38 -4.08 1.57
CA VAL A 159 14.94 -4.31 1.39
C VAL A 159 14.75 -5.66 0.70
N ALA A 160 13.94 -6.56 1.26
CA ALA A 160 13.58 -7.81 0.61
C ALA A 160 12.35 -7.61 -0.29
N VAL A 161 12.46 -7.91 -1.58
CA VAL A 161 11.36 -7.89 -2.54
C VAL A 161 10.96 -9.33 -2.86
N LEU A 162 9.72 -9.70 -2.58
CA LEU A 162 9.23 -11.07 -2.74
C LEU A 162 8.39 -11.16 -4.01
N GLY A 163 8.88 -11.91 -5.00
CA GLY A 163 8.30 -12.03 -6.33
C GLY A 163 8.94 -11.07 -7.34
N ALA A 164 9.40 -11.62 -8.47
CA ALA A 164 9.93 -10.91 -9.63
C ALA A 164 8.89 -10.81 -10.76
N GLY A 165 7.63 -10.56 -10.39
CA GLY A 165 6.58 -10.13 -11.31
C GLY A 165 6.75 -8.65 -11.73
N PRO A 166 5.85 -8.11 -12.57
CA PRO A 166 5.95 -6.72 -13.04
C PRO A 166 6.08 -5.71 -11.90
N VAL A 167 5.28 -5.86 -10.84
CA VAL A 167 5.26 -4.94 -9.69
C VAL A 167 6.51 -5.09 -8.82
N GLY A 168 7.02 -6.32 -8.64
CA GLY A 168 8.26 -6.55 -7.89
C GLY A 168 9.48 -5.98 -8.61
N LEU A 169 9.55 -6.10 -9.95
CA LEU A 169 10.60 -5.46 -10.74
C LEU A 169 10.48 -3.94 -10.75
N ALA A 170 9.26 -3.39 -10.77
CA ALA A 170 9.05 -1.95 -10.58
C ALA A 170 9.56 -1.49 -9.22
N ALA A 171 9.31 -2.24 -8.14
CA ALA A 171 9.87 -1.94 -6.83
C ALA A 171 11.41 -1.95 -6.84
N ALA A 172 12.05 -2.91 -7.51
CA ALA A 172 13.51 -2.88 -7.69
C ALA A 172 14.02 -1.69 -8.51
N ALA A 173 13.32 -1.29 -9.57
CA ALA A 173 13.67 -0.10 -10.33
C ALA A 173 13.68 1.15 -9.45
N GLN A 174 12.64 1.31 -8.63
CA GLN A 174 12.55 2.41 -7.67
C GLN A 174 13.65 2.31 -6.60
N LEU A 175 13.93 1.12 -6.07
CA LEU A 175 14.99 0.92 -5.07
C LEU A 175 16.36 1.33 -5.62
N ILE A 176 16.63 1.03 -6.90
CA ILE A 176 17.85 1.46 -7.60
C ILE A 176 17.91 2.99 -7.70
N GLU A 177 16.84 3.64 -8.15
CA GLU A 177 16.80 5.10 -8.31
C GLU A 177 16.97 5.84 -6.97
N HIS A 178 16.50 5.24 -5.87
CA HIS A 178 16.68 5.75 -4.51
C HIS A 178 17.98 5.30 -3.83
N GLY A 179 18.85 4.56 -4.51
CA GLY A 179 20.14 4.09 -3.96
C GLY A 179 20.01 3.10 -2.81
N LEU A 180 18.87 2.39 -2.69
CA LEU A 180 18.61 1.43 -1.62
C LEU A 180 19.08 0.02 -2.01
N HIS A 181 19.82 -0.63 -1.10
CA HIS A 181 20.21 -2.02 -1.25
C HIS A 181 18.99 -2.93 -1.16
N PHE A 182 18.91 -3.93 -2.04
CA PHE A 182 17.80 -4.89 -2.03
C PHE A 182 18.26 -6.30 -2.40
N VAL A 183 17.42 -7.26 -2.01
CA VAL A 183 17.47 -8.66 -2.42
C VAL A 183 16.09 -9.07 -2.91
N MET A 184 16.03 -9.76 -4.03
CA MET A 184 14.78 -10.20 -4.64
C MET A 184 14.71 -11.73 -4.67
N LEU A 185 13.60 -12.28 -4.19
CA LEU A 185 13.37 -13.72 -4.10
C LEU A 185 12.19 -14.10 -5.01
N GLU A 186 12.45 -14.88 -6.06
CA GLU A 186 11.46 -15.34 -7.03
C GLU A 186 11.34 -16.86 -6.99
N ALA A 187 10.12 -17.37 -6.81
CA ALA A 187 9.87 -18.81 -6.68
C ALA A 187 10.05 -19.56 -8.01
N GLY A 188 9.81 -18.91 -9.14
CA GLY A 188 9.99 -19.44 -10.48
C GLY A 188 11.44 -19.40 -10.96
N ASN A 189 11.73 -20.14 -12.03
CA ASN A 189 13.05 -20.20 -12.66
C ASN A 189 13.32 -19.03 -13.62
N SER A 190 12.41 -18.07 -13.71
CA SER A 190 12.54 -16.86 -14.53
C SER A 190 11.69 -15.74 -13.93
N VAL A 191 12.01 -14.49 -14.28
CA VAL A 191 11.15 -13.35 -13.94
C VAL A 191 9.83 -13.43 -14.69
N GLY A 192 8.75 -12.98 -14.06
CA GLY A 192 7.42 -13.01 -14.67
C GLY A 192 6.88 -14.41 -14.92
N ALA A 193 7.29 -15.43 -14.15
CA ALA A 193 6.85 -16.81 -14.30
C ALA A 193 5.31 -16.93 -14.43
N ASN A 194 4.55 -16.24 -13.59
CA ASN A 194 3.09 -16.23 -13.67
C ASN A 194 2.56 -15.68 -15.01
N LEU A 195 3.18 -14.65 -15.59
CA LEU A 195 2.79 -14.13 -16.92
C LEU A 195 3.07 -15.14 -18.03
N LEU A 196 4.14 -15.94 -17.89
CA LEU A 196 4.48 -16.98 -18.86
C LEU A 196 3.47 -18.14 -18.86
N ASP A 197 2.87 -18.47 -17.71
CA ASP A 197 1.81 -19.50 -17.62
C ASP A 197 0.64 -19.22 -18.58
N TYR A 198 0.30 -17.94 -18.76
CA TYR A 198 -0.70 -17.48 -19.72
C TYR A 198 -0.09 -16.61 -20.81
N GLY A 199 1.16 -16.89 -21.20
CA GLY A 199 1.96 -16.08 -22.10
C GLY A 199 1.33 -15.84 -23.48
N HIS A 200 0.43 -16.72 -23.92
CA HIS A 200 -0.32 -16.60 -25.18
C HIS A 200 -1.48 -15.59 -25.13
N VAL A 201 -1.93 -15.21 -23.93
CA VAL A 201 -3.08 -14.32 -23.74
C VAL A 201 -2.71 -12.89 -24.10
N ARG A 202 -3.52 -12.26 -24.94
CA ARG A 202 -3.41 -10.83 -25.24
C ARG A 202 -3.97 -10.00 -24.09
N LEU A 203 -3.17 -9.06 -23.59
CA LEU A 203 -3.60 -8.12 -22.57
C LEU A 203 -4.57 -7.10 -23.16
N PHE A 204 -5.51 -6.64 -22.33
CA PHE A 204 -6.48 -5.62 -22.72
C PHE A 204 -5.96 -4.18 -22.55
N SER A 205 -4.82 -4.02 -21.86
CA SER A 205 -4.17 -2.72 -21.63
C SER A 205 -3.05 -2.50 -22.65
N PRO A 206 -2.94 -1.30 -23.24
CA PRO A 206 -1.82 -0.95 -24.12
C PRO A 206 -0.48 -0.84 -23.37
N TRP A 207 0.63 -0.93 -24.12
CA TRP A 207 1.99 -0.87 -23.59
C TRP A 207 2.26 0.28 -22.62
N LYS A 208 1.68 1.46 -22.83
CA LYS A 208 1.83 2.61 -21.91
C LYS A 208 1.39 2.34 -20.47
N TYR A 209 0.56 1.33 -20.22
CA TYR A 209 0.12 0.93 -18.87
C TYR A 209 0.80 -0.35 -18.37
N ASN A 210 1.64 -0.98 -19.19
CA ASN A 210 2.28 -2.26 -18.90
C ASN A 210 3.82 -2.15 -18.78
N VAL A 211 4.37 -0.94 -18.93
CA VAL A 211 5.80 -0.65 -18.73
C VAL A 211 5.93 0.39 -17.63
N ASP A 212 6.68 0.07 -16.59
CA ASP A 212 7.04 1.02 -15.55
C ASP A 212 8.03 2.06 -16.07
N VAL A 213 7.88 3.30 -15.62
CA VAL A 213 8.67 4.43 -16.11
C VAL A 213 10.12 4.35 -15.60
N ALA A 214 10.35 3.92 -14.35
CA ALA A 214 11.70 3.75 -13.82
C ALA A 214 12.44 2.59 -14.50
N MET A 215 11.76 1.46 -14.74
CA MET A 215 12.32 0.37 -15.55
C MET A 215 12.72 0.85 -16.95
N ALA A 216 11.85 1.61 -17.63
CA ALA A 216 12.16 2.16 -18.96
C ALA A 216 13.37 3.10 -18.94
N ARG A 217 13.50 3.97 -17.93
CA ARG A 217 14.67 4.85 -17.76
C ARG A 217 15.97 4.08 -17.55
N LEU A 218 15.94 3.03 -16.72
CA LEU A 218 17.12 2.19 -16.45
C LEU A 218 17.50 1.31 -17.66
N LEU A 219 16.53 0.97 -18.52
CA LEU A 219 16.77 0.22 -19.75
C LEU A 219 17.33 1.08 -20.89
N ALA A 220 16.91 2.34 -21.00
CA ALA A 220 17.27 3.20 -22.15
C ALA A 220 18.78 3.27 -22.46
N PRO A 221 19.70 3.38 -21.48
CA PRO A 221 21.15 3.39 -21.74
C PRO A 221 21.72 2.09 -22.34
N THR A 222 20.97 0.99 -22.31
CA THR A 222 21.41 -0.31 -22.84
C THR A 222 21.16 -0.47 -24.36
N GLY A 223 20.54 0.52 -25.00
CA GLY A 223 20.05 0.40 -26.38
C GLY A 223 18.69 -0.30 -26.50
N TRP A 224 18.03 -0.59 -25.37
CA TRP A 224 16.67 -1.12 -25.34
C TRP A 224 15.68 -0.19 -26.06
N THR A 225 14.88 -0.75 -26.96
CA THR A 225 13.88 0.00 -27.74
C THR A 225 12.49 -0.20 -27.15
N ALA A 226 11.88 0.90 -26.71
CA ALA A 226 10.55 0.89 -26.13
C ALA A 226 9.49 0.40 -27.14
N PRO A 227 8.56 -0.48 -26.72
CA PRO A 227 7.42 -0.87 -27.57
C PRO A 227 6.50 0.30 -27.92
N PRO A 228 5.75 0.24 -29.05
CA PRO A 228 4.76 1.25 -29.40
C PRO A 228 3.69 1.38 -28.32
N GLN A 229 3.50 2.60 -27.79
CA GLN A 229 2.68 2.86 -26.60
C GLN A 229 1.23 2.37 -26.68
N THR A 230 0.63 2.36 -27.88
CA THR A 230 -0.78 2.00 -28.12
C THR A 230 -1.00 0.52 -28.42
N GLY A 231 0.07 -0.25 -28.69
CA GLY A 231 -0.04 -1.67 -29.01
C GLY A 231 -0.50 -2.51 -27.82
N LEU A 232 -1.24 -3.59 -28.08
CA LEU A 232 -1.69 -4.55 -27.09
C LEU A 232 -0.76 -5.77 -27.03
N PRO A 233 0.09 -5.90 -26.00
CA PRO A 233 1.00 -7.03 -25.87
C PRO A 233 0.28 -8.33 -25.53
N GLN A 234 0.90 -9.46 -25.87
CA GLN A 234 0.68 -10.71 -25.17
C GLN A 234 1.38 -10.67 -23.80
N ALA A 235 0.93 -11.49 -22.86
CA ALA A 235 1.57 -11.61 -21.56
C ALA A 235 3.06 -11.98 -21.67
N ARG A 236 3.44 -12.85 -22.63
CA ARG A 236 4.85 -13.17 -22.92
C ARG A 236 5.67 -11.97 -23.39
N ASP A 237 5.06 -11.06 -24.16
CA ASP A 237 5.77 -9.91 -24.70
C ASP A 237 6.28 -9.01 -23.57
N ILE A 238 5.50 -8.86 -22.49
CA ILE A 238 5.91 -8.10 -21.30
C ILE A 238 7.19 -8.70 -20.70
N VAL A 239 7.22 -10.03 -20.60
CA VAL A 239 8.35 -10.75 -20.00
C VAL A 239 9.58 -10.62 -20.88
N GLU A 240 9.47 -10.99 -22.15
CA GLU A 240 10.59 -11.07 -23.09
C GLU A 240 11.15 -9.69 -23.46
N ARG A 241 10.28 -8.69 -23.63
CA ARG A 241 10.69 -7.37 -24.13
C ARG A 241 11.03 -6.38 -23.04
N VAL A 242 10.62 -6.61 -21.79
CA VAL A 242 10.83 -5.64 -20.70
C VAL A 242 11.47 -6.30 -19.49
N MET A 243 10.82 -7.32 -18.92
CA MET A 243 11.21 -7.87 -17.63
C MET A 243 12.55 -8.61 -17.70
N GLN A 244 12.77 -9.44 -18.72
CA GLN A 244 14.02 -10.17 -18.91
C GLN A 244 15.20 -9.22 -19.18
N PRO A 245 15.11 -8.24 -20.11
CA PRO A 245 16.14 -7.20 -20.26
C PRO A 245 16.44 -6.46 -18.96
N PHE A 246 15.41 -6.09 -18.20
CA PHE A 246 15.58 -5.38 -16.94
C PHE A 246 16.26 -6.25 -15.87
N ALA A 247 15.85 -7.52 -15.77
CA ALA A 247 16.46 -8.49 -14.86
C ALA A 247 17.93 -8.79 -15.20
N ALA A 248 18.31 -8.66 -16.48
CA ALA A 248 19.68 -8.85 -16.95
C ALA A 248 20.61 -7.67 -16.64
N LEU A 249 20.09 -6.51 -16.18
CA LEU A 249 20.93 -5.41 -15.73
C LEU A 249 21.84 -5.88 -14.58
N PRO A 250 23.15 -5.59 -14.59
CA PRO A 250 24.08 -6.12 -13.58
C PRO A 250 23.66 -5.86 -12.13
N GLN A 251 23.10 -4.67 -11.89
CA GLN A 251 22.59 -4.26 -10.57
C GLN A 251 21.33 -5.01 -10.11
N VAL A 252 20.53 -5.53 -11.04
CA VAL A 252 19.34 -6.36 -10.72
C VAL A 252 19.75 -7.82 -10.60
N ALA A 253 20.51 -8.34 -11.57
CA ALA A 253 20.95 -9.73 -11.62
C ALA A 253 21.71 -10.16 -10.36
N ARG A 254 22.55 -9.29 -9.80
CA ARG A 254 23.30 -9.56 -8.55
C ARG A 254 22.42 -9.72 -7.31
N SER A 255 21.22 -9.11 -7.33
CA SER A 255 20.29 -9.07 -6.20
C SER A 255 19.13 -10.04 -6.37
N LEU A 256 18.93 -10.60 -7.57
CA LEU A 256 17.84 -11.51 -7.91
C LEU A 256 18.23 -12.98 -7.67
N LYS A 257 17.41 -13.68 -6.90
CA LYS A 257 17.48 -15.14 -6.71
C LYS A 257 16.25 -15.80 -7.31
N LEU A 258 16.46 -16.56 -8.38
CA LEU A 258 15.44 -17.40 -9.02
C LEU A 258 15.35 -18.78 -8.34
N GLY A 259 14.21 -19.45 -8.44
CA GLY A 259 13.96 -20.73 -7.76
C GLY A 259 13.95 -20.63 -6.23
N ALA A 260 13.83 -19.42 -5.68
CA ALA A 260 13.85 -19.10 -4.26
C ALA A 260 12.42 -18.83 -3.75
N ARG A 261 11.78 -19.85 -3.19
CA ARG A 261 10.41 -19.75 -2.67
C ARG A 261 10.40 -19.36 -1.21
N VAL A 262 9.88 -18.17 -0.91
CA VAL A 262 9.65 -17.75 0.48
C VAL A 262 8.60 -18.65 1.13
N VAL A 263 8.88 -19.09 2.35
CA VAL A 263 8.00 -19.97 3.13
C VAL A 263 7.56 -19.35 4.45
N ALA A 264 8.32 -18.41 5.02
CA ALA A 264 7.97 -17.74 6.27
C ALA A 264 8.65 -16.37 6.40
N ILE A 265 7.97 -15.46 7.09
CA ILE A 265 8.47 -14.12 7.42
C ILE A 265 8.14 -13.82 8.88
N SER A 266 9.12 -13.34 9.63
CA SER A 266 8.93 -12.91 11.02
C SER A 266 9.85 -11.74 11.38
N ARG A 267 9.84 -11.33 12.65
CA ARG A 267 10.77 -10.36 13.24
C ARG A 267 11.84 -11.11 14.02
N GLU A 268 13.09 -10.71 13.82
CA GLU A 268 14.25 -11.35 14.45
C GLU A 268 14.14 -11.32 15.98
N GLY A 269 14.06 -12.50 16.60
CA GLY A 269 13.95 -12.65 18.06
C GLY A 269 12.54 -12.42 18.64
N PHE A 270 11.51 -12.23 17.81
CA PHE A 270 10.14 -11.98 18.27
C PHE A 270 9.12 -12.94 17.63
N ASP A 271 8.39 -13.67 18.48
CA ASP A 271 7.09 -14.23 18.10
C ASP A 271 6.05 -13.11 17.88
N LYS A 272 4.94 -13.44 17.20
CA LYS A 272 3.86 -12.48 16.89
C LYS A 272 3.27 -11.77 18.11
N VAL A 273 3.33 -12.35 19.31
CA VAL A 273 2.62 -11.84 20.52
C VAL A 273 3.44 -10.78 21.25
N LYS A 274 4.77 -10.88 21.27
CA LYS A 274 5.64 -9.89 21.94
C LYS A 274 5.67 -8.52 21.23
N THR A 275 5.52 -7.44 22.01
CA THR A 275 5.41 -6.07 21.47
C THR A 275 6.63 -5.19 21.69
N ILE A 276 7.20 -5.16 22.90
CA ILE A 276 8.26 -4.20 23.24
C ILE A 276 9.51 -4.48 22.39
N GLY A 277 9.88 -3.53 21.52
CA GLY A 277 11.07 -3.60 20.66
C GLY A 277 10.88 -4.33 19.32
N ARG A 278 9.70 -4.94 19.07
CA ARG A 278 9.42 -5.68 17.84
C ARG A 278 9.43 -4.77 16.60
N ASP A 279 8.93 -3.55 16.75
CA ASP A 279 8.85 -2.52 15.72
C ASP A 279 10.23 -2.11 15.17
N LYS A 280 11.28 -2.33 15.96
CA LYS A 280 12.69 -2.00 15.65
C LYS A 280 13.54 -3.23 15.32
N ALA A 281 12.92 -4.40 15.14
CA ALA A 281 13.65 -5.62 14.83
C ALA A 281 13.68 -5.85 13.32
N ALA A 282 14.81 -6.32 12.80
CA ALA A 282 14.90 -6.72 11.40
C ALA A 282 13.87 -7.81 11.05
N PHE A 283 13.46 -7.85 9.79
CA PHE A 283 12.72 -8.98 9.26
C PHE A 283 13.65 -10.17 9.03
N ILE A 284 13.14 -11.35 9.36
CA ILE A 284 13.69 -12.63 8.97
C ILE A 284 12.82 -13.19 7.86
N VAL A 285 13.41 -13.38 6.67
CA VAL A 285 12.75 -13.99 5.51
C VAL A 285 13.36 -15.36 5.26
N ARG A 286 12.57 -16.41 5.44
CA ARG A 286 12.98 -17.79 5.18
C ARG A 286 12.49 -18.23 3.81
N TYR A 287 13.38 -18.83 3.02
CA TYR A 287 13.07 -19.33 1.69
C TYR A 287 13.72 -20.69 1.44
N VAL A 288 13.12 -21.46 0.54
CA VAL A 288 13.65 -22.73 0.04
C VAL A 288 14.21 -22.50 -1.36
N GLN A 289 15.46 -22.93 -1.58
CA GLN A 289 16.13 -22.94 -2.87
C GLN A 289 16.96 -24.23 -2.96
N ASP A 290 16.92 -24.93 -4.10
CA ASP A 290 17.62 -26.21 -4.29
C ASP A 290 17.38 -27.22 -3.15
N TRP A 291 16.13 -27.30 -2.67
CA TRP A 291 15.68 -28.16 -1.56
C TRP A 291 16.33 -27.85 -0.20
N ARG A 292 16.96 -26.69 -0.05
CA ARG A 292 17.58 -26.24 1.19
C ARG A 292 16.89 -24.99 1.70
N GLU A 293 16.77 -24.90 3.03
CA GLU A 293 16.28 -23.69 3.68
C GLU A 293 17.40 -22.67 3.84
N HIS A 294 17.06 -21.41 3.57
CA HIS A 294 17.93 -20.27 3.67
C HIS A 294 17.21 -19.14 4.39
N GLU A 295 17.98 -18.23 4.97
CA GLU A 295 17.47 -17.08 5.70
C GLU A 295 18.14 -15.79 5.24
N VAL A 296 17.36 -14.72 5.16
CA VAL A 296 17.82 -13.37 4.86
C VAL A 296 17.27 -12.41 5.90
N ARG A 297 18.16 -11.58 6.44
CA ARG A 297 17.80 -10.44 7.29
C ARG A 297 17.51 -9.23 6.39
N ALA A 298 16.43 -8.51 6.66
CA ALA A 298 16.02 -7.35 5.87
C ALA A 298 15.49 -6.23 6.77
N ARG A 299 15.74 -4.97 6.39
CA ARG A 299 15.17 -3.81 7.12
C ARG A 299 13.70 -3.56 6.78
N ALA A 300 13.28 -4.02 5.61
CA ALA A 300 11.92 -3.87 5.09
C ALA A 300 11.60 -5.02 4.14
N VAL A 301 10.31 -5.31 3.94
CA VAL A 301 9.82 -6.35 3.05
C VAL A 301 8.72 -5.78 2.16
N ILE A 302 8.85 -5.97 0.85
CA ILE A 302 7.83 -5.69 -0.16
C ILE A 302 7.32 -7.03 -0.69
N ASP A 303 6.13 -7.42 -0.26
CA ASP A 303 5.43 -8.62 -0.71
C ASP A 303 4.68 -8.34 -2.01
N ALA A 304 5.28 -8.76 -3.13
CA ALA A 304 4.74 -8.64 -4.48
C ALA A 304 4.40 -10.02 -5.10
N THR A 305 4.13 -11.04 -4.27
CA THR A 305 3.94 -12.43 -4.76
C THR A 305 2.66 -12.65 -5.57
N GLY A 306 1.76 -11.67 -5.61
CA GLY A 306 0.49 -11.76 -6.33
C GLY A 306 -0.45 -12.83 -5.77
N THR A 307 -1.42 -13.25 -6.58
CA THR A 307 -2.45 -14.23 -6.22
C THR A 307 -2.53 -15.42 -7.18
N TRP A 308 -1.83 -15.36 -8.32
CA TRP A 308 -1.99 -16.29 -9.44
C TRP A 308 -1.82 -17.77 -9.04
N SER A 309 -0.84 -18.06 -8.20
CA SER A 309 -0.49 -19.43 -7.77
C SER A 309 -1.46 -20.05 -6.76
N THR A 310 -2.46 -19.31 -6.30
CA THR A 310 -3.49 -19.74 -5.35
C THR A 310 -4.88 -19.57 -5.97
N PRO A 311 -5.27 -20.44 -6.92
CA PRO A 311 -6.58 -20.36 -7.56
C PRO A 311 -7.71 -20.66 -6.58
N ASN A 312 -8.89 -20.10 -6.86
CA ASN A 312 -10.11 -20.52 -6.20
C ASN A 312 -10.53 -21.91 -6.74
N PRO A 313 -11.18 -22.73 -5.91
CA PRO A 313 -11.71 -24.02 -6.35
C PRO A 313 -12.91 -23.89 -7.29
N ILE A 314 -13.30 -25.00 -7.90
CA ILE A 314 -14.54 -25.11 -8.71
C ILE A 314 -15.78 -25.04 -7.80
N GLY A 315 -15.69 -25.59 -6.59
CA GLY A 315 -16.81 -25.68 -5.67
C GLY A 315 -17.43 -24.33 -5.29
N ALA A 316 -18.75 -24.28 -5.29
CA ALA A 316 -19.49 -23.02 -5.20
C ALA A 316 -19.35 -22.29 -3.86
N ASN A 317 -18.99 -23.03 -2.80
CA ASN A 317 -18.90 -22.55 -1.42
C ASN A 317 -17.52 -21.99 -1.05
N GLY A 318 -16.61 -21.82 -2.02
CA GLY A 318 -15.22 -21.42 -1.77
C GLY A 318 -14.33 -22.56 -1.27
N LEU A 319 -14.86 -23.78 -1.25
CA LEU A 319 -14.16 -25.03 -0.96
C LEU A 319 -13.98 -25.83 -2.25
N PRO A 320 -12.95 -26.69 -2.37
CA PRO A 320 -12.89 -27.70 -3.41
C PRO A 320 -14.20 -28.49 -3.47
N ALA A 321 -14.73 -28.70 -4.67
CA ALA A 321 -15.84 -29.62 -4.86
C ALA A 321 -15.41 -31.03 -4.42
N ILE A 322 -16.35 -31.82 -3.92
CA ILE A 322 -16.07 -33.22 -3.58
C ILE A 322 -15.59 -33.93 -4.85
N GLY A 323 -14.43 -34.60 -4.78
CA GLY A 323 -13.81 -35.26 -5.94
C GLY A 323 -12.96 -34.35 -6.84
N GLU A 324 -12.91 -33.03 -6.61
CA GLU A 324 -12.11 -32.09 -7.43
C GLU A 324 -10.63 -32.45 -7.45
N ALA A 325 -10.04 -32.77 -6.28
CA ALA A 325 -8.63 -33.17 -6.18
C ALA A 325 -8.35 -34.49 -6.93
N ALA A 326 -9.27 -35.46 -6.85
CA ALA A 326 -9.14 -36.73 -7.57
C ALA A 326 -9.27 -36.56 -9.09
N ALA A 327 -10.01 -35.54 -9.54
CA ALA A 327 -10.13 -35.14 -10.94
C ALA A 327 -8.98 -34.25 -11.44
N GLY A 328 -7.94 -34.01 -10.63
CA GLY A 328 -6.86 -33.06 -10.93
C GLY A 328 -6.16 -33.27 -12.29
N GLY A 329 -6.10 -34.50 -12.80
CA GLY A 329 -5.56 -34.78 -14.14
C GLY A 329 -6.38 -34.20 -15.30
N GLN A 330 -7.66 -33.90 -15.09
CA GLN A 330 -8.61 -33.34 -16.07
C GLN A 330 -9.06 -31.91 -15.74
N VAL A 331 -8.68 -31.39 -14.57
CA VAL A 331 -8.97 -30.01 -14.17
C VAL A 331 -7.73 -29.15 -14.42
N PHE A 332 -7.88 -28.05 -15.14
CA PHE A 332 -6.85 -27.04 -15.34
C PHE A 332 -7.29 -25.73 -14.69
N TYR A 333 -6.45 -25.14 -13.83
CA TYR A 333 -6.71 -23.83 -13.21
C TYR A 333 -6.01 -22.73 -14.00
N GLY A 334 -6.74 -21.74 -14.49
CA GLY A 334 -6.19 -20.63 -15.27
C GLY A 334 -6.72 -20.57 -16.71
N ILE A 335 -5.85 -20.16 -17.64
CA ILE A 335 -6.19 -19.99 -19.07
C ILE A 335 -5.21 -20.87 -19.88
N PRO A 336 -5.63 -22.06 -20.34
CA PRO A 336 -4.75 -22.95 -21.09
C PRO A 336 -4.56 -22.49 -22.55
N ASP A 337 -3.39 -22.77 -23.12
CA ASP A 337 -3.07 -22.52 -24.53
C ASP A 337 -3.70 -23.60 -25.43
N VAL A 338 -5.04 -23.58 -25.52
CA VAL A 338 -5.82 -24.62 -26.21
C VAL A 338 -5.63 -24.61 -27.73
N THR A 339 -5.13 -23.51 -28.30
CA THR A 339 -4.83 -23.41 -29.74
C THR A 339 -3.37 -23.76 -30.05
N GLY A 340 -2.50 -23.75 -29.04
CA GLY A 340 -1.06 -24.01 -29.18
C GLY A 340 -0.64 -25.25 -28.40
N LEU A 341 0.17 -25.06 -27.35
CA LEU A 341 0.89 -26.14 -26.66
C LEU A 341 -0.04 -27.20 -26.04
N GLN A 342 -1.27 -26.83 -25.68
CA GLN A 342 -2.22 -27.74 -25.05
C GLN A 342 -3.31 -28.21 -26.01
N ARG A 343 -3.17 -27.99 -27.32
CA ARG A 343 -4.16 -28.36 -28.33
C ARG A 343 -4.61 -29.82 -28.22
N ASP A 344 -3.68 -30.76 -28.10
CA ASP A 344 -3.99 -32.20 -28.04
C ASP A 344 -4.77 -32.60 -26.79
N ARG A 345 -4.69 -31.79 -25.73
CA ARG A 345 -5.48 -32.00 -24.52
C ARG A 345 -6.96 -31.69 -24.74
N TYR A 346 -7.32 -30.78 -25.65
CA TYR A 346 -8.69 -30.27 -25.79
C TYR A 346 -9.34 -30.58 -27.15
N ALA A 347 -8.56 -30.81 -28.20
CA ALA A 347 -9.06 -31.10 -29.54
C ALA A 347 -9.89 -32.38 -29.56
N GLY A 348 -11.08 -32.33 -30.17
CA GLY A 348 -11.99 -33.48 -30.27
C GLY A 348 -12.71 -33.84 -28.96
N LYS A 349 -12.52 -33.05 -27.89
CA LYS A 349 -13.05 -33.33 -26.55
C LYS A 349 -14.15 -32.34 -26.15
N ARG A 350 -14.96 -32.73 -25.15
CA ARG A 350 -15.94 -31.84 -24.50
C ARG A 350 -15.33 -31.19 -23.26
N THR A 351 -15.19 -29.87 -23.31
CA THR A 351 -14.54 -29.08 -22.24
C THR A 351 -15.56 -28.20 -21.52
N LEU A 352 -15.61 -28.29 -20.20
CA LEU A 352 -16.40 -27.40 -19.36
C LEU A 352 -15.54 -26.25 -18.82
N VAL A 353 -15.89 -25.01 -19.14
CA VAL A 353 -15.30 -23.83 -18.51
C VAL A 353 -16.18 -23.40 -17.34
N VAL A 354 -15.59 -23.27 -16.15
CA VAL A 354 -16.29 -22.82 -14.93
C VAL A 354 -15.78 -21.45 -14.55
N GLY A 355 -16.67 -20.46 -14.50
CA GLY A 355 -16.33 -19.11 -14.08
C GLY A 355 -16.95 -18.02 -14.95
N ALA A 356 -16.99 -16.81 -14.42
CA ALA A 356 -17.68 -15.67 -15.03
C ALA A 356 -16.76 -14.43 -15.15
N GLY A 357 -15.45 -14.65 -15.23
CA GLY A 357 -14.47 -13.57 -15.40
C GLY A 357 -13.88 -13.53 -16.82
N HIS A 358 -13.02 -12.55 -17.08
CA HIS A 358 -12.31 -12.43 -18.36
C HIS A 358 -11.44 -13.65 -18.69
N SER A 359 -10.91 -14.36 -17.68
CA SER A 359 -10.20 -15.62 -17.89
C SER A 359 -11.09 -16.70 -18.53
N ALA A 360 -12.35 -16.81 -18.08
CA ALA A 360 -13.32 -17.73 -18.67
C ALA A 360 -13.69 -17.29 -20.10
N ALA A 361 -13.87 -15.98 -20.32
CA ALA A 361 -14.16 -15.43 -21.64
C ALA A 361 -13.07 -15.78 -22.67
N ASN A 362 -11.79 -15.58 -22.32
CA ASN A 362 -10.67 -15.93 -23.18
C ASN A 362 -10.62 -17.43 -23.48
N ALA A 363 -10.72 -18.28 -22.44
CA ALA A 363 -10.70 -19.73 -22.62
C ALA A 363 -11.82 -20.22 -23.55
N LEU A 364 -13.03 -19.68 -23.40
CA LEU A 364 -14.18 -20.02 -24.25
C LEU A 364 -13.98 -19.60 -25.71
N LEU A 365 -13.46 -18.41 -25.96
CA LEU A 365 -13.18 -17.94 -27.32
C LEU A 365 -12.07 -18.78 -27.98
N TYR A 366 -11.00 -19.10 -27.27
CA TYR A 366 -9.95 -19.99 -27.81
C TYR A 366 -10.47 -21.41 -28.06
N LEU A 367 -11.35 -21.94 -27.21
CA LEU A 367 -12.01 -23.22 -27.47
C LEU A 367 -12.95 -23.17 -28.68
N ALA A 368 -13.66 -22.07 -28.89
CA ALA A 368 -14.48 -21.88 -30.08
C ALA A 368 -13.61 -21.82 -31.35
N ASP A 369 -12.47 -21.14 -31.29
CA ASP A 369 -11.47 -21.13 -32.37
C ASP A 369 -10.94 -22.53 -32.66
N LEU A 370 -10.63 -23.31 -31.61
CA LEU A 370 -10.21 -24.71 -31.73
C LEU A 370 -11.31 -25.58 -32.34
N ALA A 371 -12.58 -25.40 -31.94
CA ALA A 371 -13.70 -26.20 -32.44
C ALA A 371 -13.94 -26.03 -33.95
N ARG A 372 -13.65 -24.84 -34.50
CA ARG A 372 -13.66 -24.62 -35.95
C ARG A 372 -12.53 -25.34 -36.69
N GLN A 373 -11.43 -25.67 -36.00
CA GLN A 373 -10.24 -26.31 -36.57
C GLN A 373 -10.17 -27.82 -36.32
N ALA A 374 -10.83 -28.31 -35.27
CA ALA A 374 -10.79 -29.70 -34.82
C ALA A 374 -12.22 -30.23 -34.60
N PRO A 375 -12.79 -30.97 -35.58
CA PRO A 375 -14.11 -31.58 -35.46
C PRO A 375 -14.25 -32.44 -34.21
N GLY A 376 -15.43 -32.43 -33.58
CA GLY A 376 -15.71 -33.15 -32.35
C GLY A 376 -15.39 -32.38 -31.06
N THR A 377 -14.66 -31.26 -31.15
CA THR A 377 -14.46 -30.36 -30.00
C THR A 377 -15.79 -29.73 -29.61
N ARG A 378 -16.17 -29.84 -28.34
CA ARG A 378 -17.40 -29.27 -27.78
C ARG A 378 -17.08 -28.44 -26.56
N LEU A 379 -17.77 -27.32 -26.42
CA LEU A 379 -17.56 -26.40 -25.30
C LEU A 379 -18.86 -26.24 -24.50
N ALA A 380 -18.70 -26.28 -23.18
CA ALA A 380 -19.74 -26.02 -22.21
C ALA A 380 -19.27 -24.92 -21.25
N TRP A 381 -20.20 -24.08 -20.80
CA TRP A 381 -19.91 -22.99 -19.87
C TRP A 381 -20.83 -23.05 -18.66
N ALA A 382 -20.26 -23.12 -17.46
CA ALA A 382 -20.99 -23.07 -16.21
C ALA A 382 -20.69 -21.79 -15.43
N VAL A 383 -21.76 -21.14 -14.96
CA VAL A 383 -21.68 -19.96 -14.09
C VAL A 383 -22.61 -20.08 -12.90
N ARG A 384 -22.19 -19.51 -11.76
CA ARG A 384 -23.01 -19.46 -10.53
C ARG A 384 -24.17 -18.46 -10.61
N SER A 385 -24.03 -17.41 -11.41
CA SER A 385 -25.07 -16.37 -11.57
C SER A 385 -26.12 -16.82 -12.58
N THR A 386 -27.38 -16.42 -12.37
CA THR A 386 -28.46 -16.55 -13.36
C THR A 386 -28.38 -15.48 -14.46
N SER A 387 -27.65 -14.39 -14.20
CA SER A 387 -27.49 -13.24 -15.10
C SER A 387 -26.02 -12.88 -15.22
N PRO A 388 -25.28 -13.39 -16.23
CA PRO A 388 -23.86 -13.11 -16.41
C PRO A 388 -23.61 -11.73 -17.05
N LYS A 389 -24.41 -10.71 -16.77
CA LYS A 389 -24.27 -9.35 -17.36
C LYS A 389 -22.87 -8.76 -17.13
N ARG A 390 -22.26 -9.02 -15.97
CA ARG A 390 -20.90 -8.57 -15.63
C ARG A 390 -19.81 -9.13 -16.55
N VAL A 391 -19.99 -10.31 -17.12
CA VAL A 391 -18.97 -10.99 -17.94
C VAL A 391 -18.82 -10.33 -19.32
N PHE A 392 -19.88 -9.66 -19.80
CA PHE A 392 -19.90 -9.01 -21.10
C PHE A 392 -19.31 -7.58 -21.07
N GLY A 393 -18.90 -7.08 -19.90
CA GLY A 393 -18.22 -5.79 -19.74
C GLY A 393 -19.10 -4.57 -20.08
N GLY A 394 -18.46 -3.40 -20.23
CA GLY A 394 -19.11 -2.14 -20.60
C GLY A 394 -19.45 -2.01 -22.10
N GLY A 395 -19.16 -3.03 -22.91
CA GLY A 395 -19.33 -2.96 -24.36
C GLY A 395 -18.51 -1.83 -25.00
N SER A 396 -19.12 -1.01 -25.85
CA SER A 396 -18.48 0.16 -26.47
C SER A 396 -18.19 1.31 -25.49
N ALA A 397 -18.78 1.29 -24.29
CA ALA A 397 -18.54 2.27 -23.22
C ALA A 397 -17.36 1.87 -22.31
N ASP A 398 -16.67 0.78 -22.63
CA ASP A 398 -15.48 0.35 -21.89
C ASP A 398 -14.28 1.25 -22.21
N ALA A 399 -13.68 1.86 -21.19
CA ALA A 399 -12.50 2.71 -21.34
C ALA A 399 -11.25 1.97 -21.84
N LEU A 400 -11.28 0.62 -21.83
CA LEU A 400 -10.32 -0.24 -22.52
C LEU A 400 -11.05 -0.98 -23.64
N PRO A 401 -11.02 -0.45 -24.89
CA PRO A 401 -11.84 -0.96 -26.00
C PRO A 401 -11.71 -2.47 -26.24
N ALA A 402 -10.49 -3.01 -26.14
CA ALA A 402 -10.20 -4.43 -26.31
C ALA A 402 -10.94 -5.32 -25.29
N ARG A 403 -11.18 -4.81 -24.08
CA ARG A 403 -11.94 -5.54 -23.07
C ARG A 403 -13.44 -5.52 -23.37
N GLY A 404 -13.97 -4.38 -23.83
CA GLY A 404 -15.34 -4.30 -24.32
C GLY A 404 -15.60 -5.21 -25.52
N GLU A 405 -14.63 -5.34 -26.42
CA GLU A 405 -14.63 -6.30 -27.53
C GLU A 405 -14.68 -7.75 -27.08
N LEU A 406 -13.86 -8.11 -26.08
CA LEU A 406 -13.84 -9.45 -25.48
C LEU A 406 -15.23 -9.84 -24.96
N GLY A 407 -15.89 -8.95 -24.21
CA GLY A 407 -17.23 -9.19 -23.70
C GLY A 407 -18.28 -9.38 -24.80
N ARG A 408 -18.24 -8.55 -25.86
CA ARG A 408 -19.14 -8.69 -27.02
C ARG A 408 -18.90 -9.96 -27.82
N ALA A 409 -17.64 -10.40 -27.95
CA ALA A 409 -17.30 -11.65 -28.61
C ALA A 409 -17.89 -12.85 -27.85
N LEU A 410 -17.76 -12.86 -26.52
CA LEU A 410 -18.36 -13.90 -25.68
C LEU A 410 -19.89 -13.90 -25.77
N GLN A 411 -20.52 -12.71 -25.81
CA GLN A 411 -21.97 -12.62 -25.96
C GLN A 411 -22.44 -13.25 -27.28
N ARG A 412 -21.76 -12.94 -28.39
CA ARG A 412 -22.06 -13.56 -29.69
C ARG A 412 -21.89 -15.08 -29.67
N LEU A 413 -20.83 -15.58 -29.04
CA LEU A 413 -20.60 -17.02 -28.89
C LEU A 413 -21.75 -17.69 -28.11
N ARG A 414 -22.19 -17.10 -27.00
CA ARG A 414 -23.33 -17.62 -26.23
C ARG A 414 -24.60 -17.65 -27.08
N ASP A 415 -24.85 -16.62 -27.87
CA ASP A 415 -26.09 -16.49 -28.65
C ASP A 415 -26.09 -17.38 -29.92
N SER A 416 -24.92 -17.86 -30.37
CA SER A 416 -24.74 -18.69 -31.57
C SER A 416 -25.18 -20.17 -31.43
N SER A 417 -25.60 -20.61 -30.24
CA SER A 417 -25.87 -22.03 -29.90
C SER A 417 -24.67 -22.99 -30.06
N GLU A 418 -23.47 -22.49 -30.37
CA GLU A 418 -22.24 -23.30 -30.52
C GLU A 418 -21.71 -23.86 -29.18
N MET A 419 -22.30 -23.43 -28.05
CA MET A 419 -21.86 -23.75 -26.70
C MET A 419 -23.05 -24.03 -25.78
N GLU A 420 -22.96 -25.10 -25.00
CA GLU A 420 -23.92 -25.38 -23.94
C GLU A 420 -23.70 -24.43 -22.76
N PHE A 421 -24.76 -23.77 -22.28
CA PHE A 421 -24.66 -22.80 -21.20
C PHE A 421 -25.48 -23.21 -19.97
N PHE A 422 -24.80 -23.43 -18.85
CA PHE A 422 -25.36 -23.80 -17.55
C PHE A 422 -25.34 -22.61 -16.61
N SER A 423 -26.44 -21.86 -16.57
CA SER A 423 -26.61 -20.72 -15.67
C SER A 423 -27.07 -21.13 -14.27
N GLY A 424 -26.69 -20.37 -13.25
CA GLY A 424 -27.11 -20.62 -11.87
C GLY A 424 -26.57 -21.90 -11.23
N LEU A 425 -25.58 -22.56 -11.83
CA LEU A 425 -25.05 -23.84 -11.37
C LEU A 425 -24.07 -23.63 -10.20
N ARG A 426 -24.46 -24.12 -9.02
CA ARG A 426 -23.61 -24.16 -7.82
C ARG A 426 -23.03 -25.56 -7.68
N ILE A 427 -21.81 -25.74 -8.20
CA ILE A 427 -21.11 -27.03 -8.23
C ILE A 427 -20.77 -27.47 -6.80
N ALA A 428 -21.07 -28.73 -6.48
CA ALA A 428 -20.80 -29.36 -5.20
C ALA A 428 -19.86 -30.58 -5.32
N GLU A 429 -19.92 -31.29 -6.43
CA GLU A 429 -19.16 -32.53 -6.65
C GLU A 429 -18.70 -32.64 -8.12
N VAL A 430 -17.49 -33.18 -8.30
CA VAL A 430 -16.93 -33.61 -9.59
C VAL A 430 -16.65 -35.10 -9.46
N ARG A 431 -17.45 -35.91 -10.15
CA ARG A 431 -17.35 -37.37 -10.12
C ARG A 431 -16.71 -37.88 -11.39
N ARG A 432 -15.74 -38.79 -11.25
CA ARG A 432 -15.19 -39.53 -12.38
C ARG A 432 -16.01 -40.79 -12.61
N GLU A 433 -16.54 -40.93 -13.83
CA GLU A 433 -17.34 -42.07 -14.24
C GLU A 433 -16.44 -43.22 -14.73
N PRO A 434 -16.93 -44.48 -14.77
CA PRO A 434 -16.16 -45.63 -15.27
C PRO A 434 -15.66 -45.47 -16.71
N SER A 435 -16.32 -44.63 -17.53
CA SER A 435 -15.88 -44.29 -18.89
C SER A 435 -14.60 -43.43 -18.93
N GLY A 436 -14.16 -42.90 -17.78
CA GLY A 436 -13.07 -41.94 -17.67
C GLY A 436 -13.50 -40.48 -17.81
N GLN A 437 -14.75 -40.22 -18.23
CA GLN A 437 -15.33 -38.88 -18.28
C GLN A 437 -15.78 -38.40 -16.90
N LEU A 438 -15.98 -37.09 -16.78
CA LEU A 438 -16.44 -36.43 -15.59
C LEU A 438 -17.93 -36.12 -15.66
N THR A 439 -18.59 -36.24 -14.52
CA THR A 439 -19.92 -35.68 -14.24
C THR A 439 -19.77 -34.59 -13.18
N VAL A 440 -20.22 -33.39 -13.51
CA VAL A 440 -20.25 -32.25 -12.57
C VAL A 440 -21.65 -32.13 -12.00
N LEU A 441 -21.76 -32.26 -10.68
CA LEU A 441 -23.02 -32.23 -9.95
C LEU A 441 -23.12 -30.94 -9.13
N GLY A 442 -24.31 -30.35 -9.14
CA GLY A 442 -24.57 -29.13 -8.41
C GLY A 442 -26.04 -28.83 -8.23
N ILE A 443 -26.29 -27.68 -7.63
CA ILE A 443 -27.63 -27.16 -7.38
C ILE A 443 -27.86 -25.95 -8.29
N GLY A 444 -28.91 -25.99 -9.08
CA GLY A 444 -29.32 -24.87 -9.93
C GLY A 444 -29.98 -23.74 -9.15
N ALA A 445 -30.30 -22.65 -9.86
CA ALA A 445 -30.86 -21.45 -9.24
C ALA A 445 -32.19 -21.65 -8.48
N HIS A 446 -33.02 -22.59 -8.91
CA HIS A 446 -34.30 -22.93 -8.28
C HIS A 446 -34.20 -24.15 -7.34
N ARG A 447 -33.00 -24.41 -6.82
CA ARG A 447 -32.67 -25.54 -5.94
C ARG A 447 -32.87 -26.94 -6.55
N GLN A 448 -33.07 -27.03 -7.86
CA GLN A 448 -33.07 -28.31 -8.57
C GLN A 448 -31.66 -28.90 -8.63
N GLN A 449 -31.57 -30.22 -8.56
CA GLN A 449 -30.32 -30.91 -8.87
C GLN A 449 -30.02 -30.76 -10.36
N MET A 450 -28.76 -30.46 -10.68
CA MET A 450 -28.26 -30.36 -12.04
C MET A 450 -27.02 -31.24 -12.18
N ALA A 451 -26.95 -31.97 -13.29
CA ALA A 451 -25.81 -32.79 -13.65
C ALA A 451 -25.34 -32.41 -15.05
N VAL A 452 -24.05 -32.13 -15.18
CA VAL A 452 -23.37 -31.96 -16.47
C VAL A 452 -22.50 -33.19 -16.67
N THR A 453 -23.00 -34.16 -17.42
CA THR A 453 -22.33 -35.45 -17.69
C THR A 453 -21.41 -35.35 -18.89
N GLY A 454 -20.53 -36.33 -19.12
CA GLY A 454 -19.78 -36.47 -20.37
C GLY A 454 -18.79 -35.32 -20.64
N ILE A 455 -18.11 -34.87 -19.60
CA ILE A 455 -17.06 -33.85 -19.66
C ILE A 455 -15.70 -34.55 -19.68
N ASP A 456 -14.85 -34.23 -20.66
CA ASP A 456 -13.51 -34.81 -20.74
C ASP A 456 -12.48 -33.97 -19.97
N GLU A 457 -12.62 -32.64 -20.02
CA GLU A 457 -11.70 -31.68 -19.38
C GLU A 457 -12.50 -30.53 -18.73
N ILE A 458 -11.97 -29.96 -17.64
CA ILE A 458 -12.53 -28.78 -16.98
C ILE A 458 -11.48 -27.67 -16.95
N ILE A 459 -11.86 -26.46 -17.35
CA ILE A 459 -11.08 -25.24 -17.14
C ILE A 459 -11.71 -24.46 -15.98
N CYS A 460 -11.00 -24.40 -14.86
CA CYS A 460 -11.38 -23.62 -13.70
C CYS A 460 -10.85 -22.18 -13.83
N ALA A 461 -11.78 -21.25 -14.06
CA ALA A 461 -11.55 -19.82 -14.16
C ALA A 461 -12.37 -19.05 -13.10
N THR A 462 -12.37 -19.54 -11.86
CA THR A 462 -13.16 -19.02 -10.72
C THR A 462 -12.43 -17.94 -9.91
N GLY A 463 -11.36 -17.36 -10.47
CA GLY A 463 -10.53 -16.34 -9.85
C GLY A 463 -9.45 -16.91 -8.94
N GLN A 464 -8.77 -16.04 -8.21
CA GLN A 464 -7.65 -16.38 -7.34
C GLN A 464 -7.79 -15.68 -5.98
N ARG A 465 -6.88 -16.00 -5.04
CA ARG A 465 -6.83 -15.45 -3.68
C ARG A 465 -5.38 -15.29 -3.21
N PRO A 466 -5.08 -14.41 -2.24
CA PRO A 466 -3.74 -14.28 -1.69
C PRO A 466 -3.32 -15.52 -0.89
N ASP A 467 -2.04 -15.86 -0.93
CA ASP A 467 -1.42 -16.77 0.04
C ASP A 467 -0.90 -15.98 1.25
N LEU A 468 -1.52 -16.22 2.41
CA LEU A 468 -1.20 -15.56 3.68
C LEU A 468 -0.30 -16.41 4.59
N SER A 469 -0.02 -17.68 4.21
CA SER A 469 0.68 -18.63 5.07
C SER A 469 2.07 -18.14 5.51
N MET A 470 2.84 -17.59 4.55
CA MET A 470 4.19 -17.06 4.81
C MET A 470 4.21 -15.85 5.76
N SER A 471 3.07 -15.17 5.94
CA SER A 471 2.93 -13.97 6.78
C SER A 471 2.26 -14.25 8.13
N SER A 472 2.07 -15.52 8.49
CA SER A 472 1.34 -15.93 9.70
C SER A 472 1.91 -15.33 10.99
N GLU A 473 3.23 -15.18 11.09
CA GLU A 473 3.93 -14.56 12.24
C GLU A 473 3.99 -13.01 12.20
N LEU A 474 3.42 -12.38 11.18
CA LEU A 474 3.32 -10.93 11.05
C LEU A 474 1.99 -10.38 11.57
N ARG A 475 2.02 -9.14 12.08
CA ARG A 475 0.82 -8.39 12.49
C ARG A 475 0.27 -7.58 11.31
N LEU A 476 -0.71 -8.14 10.60
CA LEU A 476 -1.32 -7.53 9.43
C LEU A 476 -2.75 -7.06 9.71
N LYS A 477 -3.16 -5.99 9.05
CA LYS A 477 -4.53 -5.49 8.95
C LYS A 477 -5.09 -5.86 7.58
N LEU A 478 -5.97 -6.85 7.57
CA LEU A 478 -6.59 -7.38 6.37
C LEU A 478 -8.10 -7.11 6.37
N ASP A 479 -8.65 -6.82 5.21
CA ASP A 479 -10.10 -6.79 5.02
C ASP A 479 -10.70 -8.20 5.25
N PRO A 480 -11.80 -8.34 6.02
CA PRO A 480 -12.29 -9.65 6.45
C PRO A 480 -12.74 -10.60 5.33
N TRP A 481 -13.24 -10.09 4.19
CA TRP A 481 -13.77 -10.95 3.12
C TRP A 481 -12.99 -10.85 1.81
N LEU A 482 -12.31 -9.72 1.57
CA LEU A 482 -11.41 -9.59 0.43
C LEU A 482 -10.04 -10.16 0.72
N GLU A 483 -9.61 -10.21 1.98
CA GLU A 483 -8.22 -10.52 2.37
C GLU A 483 -7.22 -9.53 1.72
N SER A 484 -7.68 -8.34 1.35
CA SER A 484 -6.88 -7.21 0.88
C SER A 484 -6.25 -6.48 2.07
N THR A 485 -5.42 -5.46 1.82
CA THR A 485 -5.11 -4.50 2.89
C THR A 485 -6.40 -3.82 3.37
N GLU A 486 -6.59 -3.71 4.69
CA GLU A 486 -7.83 -3.21 5.32
C GLU A 486 -8.27 -1.85 4.76
N ALA A 487 -7.34 -0.89 4.63
CA ALA A 487 -7.64 0.45 4.14
C ALA A 487 -8.08 0.48 2.66
N LEU A 488 -7.72 -0.53 1.88
CA LEU A 488 -8.15 -0.65 0.49
C LEU A 488 -9.57 -1.22 0.36
N GLY A 489 -10.04 -2.02 1.32
CA GLY A 489 -11.31 -2.75 1.22
C GLY A 489 -12.48 -1.87 0.75
N PRO A 490 -12.77 -0.75 1.45
CA PRO A 490 -13.83 0.18 1.05
C PRO A 490 -13.63 0.83 -0.32
N LEU A 491 -12.42 0.84 -0.89
CA LEU A 491 -12.10 1.46 -2.17
C LEU A 491 -12.23 0.50 -3.35
N ILE A 492 -12.06 -0.80 -3.11
CA ILE A 492 -11.91 -1.82 -4.16
C ILE A 492 -12.97 -2.92 -4.12
N ASP A 493 -13.87 -2.90 -3.13
CA ASP A 493 -14.90 -3.92 -2.96
C ASP A 493 -15.71 -4.09 -4.26
N PRO A 494 -15.69 -5.26 -4.91
CA PRO A 494 -16.39 -5.49 -6.15
C PRO A 494 -17.92 -5.45 -6.02
N ASN A 495 -18.48 -5.41 -4.82
CA ASN A 495 -19.91 -5.18 -4.59
C ASN A 495 -20.28 -3.69 -4.67
N LEU A 496 -19.33 -2.79 -4.45
CA LEU A 496 -19.54 -1.33 -4.40
C LEU A 496 -18.90 -0.60 -5.58
N HIS A 497 -17.75 -1.09 -6.04
CA HIS A 497 -16.87 -0.39 -6.97
C HIS A 497 -16.63 -1.18 -8.25
N SER A 498 -16.28 -0.41 -9.28
CA SER A 498 -15.79 -0.91 -10.56
C SER A 498 -14.32 -0.54 -10.73
N CYS A 499 -13.58 -1.21 -11.61
CA CYS A 499 -12.14 -0.97 -11.77
C CYS A 499 -11.77 0.49 -12.13
N GLY A 500 -12.74 1.33 -12.51
CA GLY A 500 -12.53 2.72 -12.95
C GLY A 500 -12.97 3.76 -11.93
N THR A 501 -13.42 3.34 -10.74
CA THR A 501 -13.79 4.23 -9.62
C THR A 501 -12.76 4.21 -8.49
N VAL A 502 -11.71 3.40 -8.62
CA VAL A 502 -10.67 3.22 -7.60
C VAL A 502 -9.62 4.32 -7.79
N ARG A 503 -9.42 5.15 -6.77
CA ARG A 503 -8.35 6.16 -6.79
C ARG A 503 -6.98 5.48 -6.71
N PRO A 504 -5.93 6.08 -7.28
CA PRO A 504 -4.56 5.67 -6.99
C PRO A 504 -4.33 5.68 -5.47
N HIS A 505 -3.62 4.68 -4.98
CA HIS A 505 -3.33 4.49 -3.57
C HIS A 505 -1.90 4.00 -3.43
N GLY A 506 -1.27 4.36 -2.33
CA GLY A 506 0.16 4.26 -2.13
C GLY A 506 0.51 3.75 -0.74
N HIS A 507 1.63 4.21 -0.21
CA HIS A 507 2.18 3.70 1.05
C HIS A 507 1.21 3.84 2.23
N ARG A 508 0.34 4.87 2.24
CA ARG A 508 -0.61 5.12 3.35
C ARG A 508 -1.66 4.01 3.46
N GLU A 509 -2.28 3.65 2.34
CA GLU A 509 -3.30 2.60 2.31
C GLU A 509 -2.68 1.20 2.41
N LEU A 510 -1.40 1.06 2.10
CA LEU A 510 -0.68 -0.22 2.12
C LEU A 510 0.10 -0.48 3.43
N ALA A 511 0.19 0.52 4.30
CA ALA A 511 0.90 0.42 5.56
C ALA A 511 0.26 -0.63 6.50
N GLN A 512 1.12 -1.37 7.20
CA GLN A 512 0.73 -2.43 8.11
C GLN A 512 1.17 -2.13 9.55
N PRO A 513 0.57 -2.78 10.57
CA PRO A 513 1.06 -2.73 11.94
C PRO A 513 2.50 -3.23 12.10
N GLU A 514 3.06 -3.91 11.10
CA GLU A 514 4.48 -4.24 10.97
C GLU A 514 5.21 -3.13 10.18
N PRO A 515 5.95 -2.21 10.84
CA PRO A 515 6.63 -1.13 10.13
C PRO A 515 7.64 -1.64 9.11
N GLY A 516 7.62 -1.11 7.89
CA GLY A 516 8.50 -1.55 6.81
C GLY A 516 8.06 -2.84 6.10
N PHE A 517 6.92 -3.43 6.46
CA PHE A 517 6.27 -4.48 5.65
C PHE A 517 5.16 -3.86 4.80
N TYR A 518 5.18 -4.11 3.50
CA TYR A 518 4.16 -3.68 2.55
C TYR A 518 3.74 -4.83 1.66
N THR A 519 2.44 -5.02 1.47
CA THR A 519 1.90 -5.88 0.41
C THR A 519 1.55 -4.99 -0.78
N VAL A 520 2.06 -5.31 -1.96
CA VAL A 520 1.84 -4.55 -3.21
C VAL A 520 1.29 -5.45 -4.30
N GLY A 521 0.89 -4.85 -5.41
CA GLY A 521 0.38 -5.55 -6.58
C GLY A 521 -0.99 -6.18 -6.34
N ALA A 522 -1.34 -7.17 -7.16
CA ALA A 522 -2.63 -7.87 -7.07
C ALA A 522 -2.89 -8.51 -5.69
N LYS A 523 -1.84 -8.81 -4.91
CA LYS A 523 -1.99 -9.37 -3.56
C LYS A 523 -2.57 -8.36 -2.58
N SER A 524 -2.22 -7.08 -2.72
CA SER A 524 -2.80 -6.00 -1.90
C SER A 524 -4.31 -5.86 -2.07
N TYR A 525 -4.84 -6.30 -3.21
CA TYR A 525 -6.27 -6.32 -3.54
C TYR A 525 -7.00 -7.56 -3.04
N GLY A 526 -6.27 -8.56 -2.52
CA GLY A 526 -6.83 -9.82 -2.08
C GLY A 526 -7.65 -10.50 -3.18
N ARG A 527 -8.96 -10.56 -3.01
CA ARG A 527 -9.92 -11.20 -3.95
C ARG A 527 -10.60 -10.23 -4.91
N ALA A 528 -10.31 -8.93 -4.83
CA ALA A 528 -10.89 -7.95 -5.73
C ALA A 528 -10.32 -8.12 -7.17
N PRO A 529 -11.17 -8.27 -8.21
CA PRO A 529 -10.73 -8.61 -9.56
C PRO A 529 -10.28 -7.39 -10.40
N THR A 530 -10.15 -6.22 -9.78
CA THR A 530 -10.13 -4.92 -10.46
C THR A 530 -8.73 -4.31 -10.63
N PHE A 531 -7.69 -5.12 -10.44
CA PHE A 531 -6.30 -4.68 -10.41
C PHE A 531 -5.70 -4.44 -11.82
N LEU A 532 -4.92 -3.37 -11.97
CA LEU A 532 -4.16 -3.04 -13.18
C LEU A 532 -2.65 -2.96 -12.86
N MET A 533 -1.79 -3.35 -13.81
CA MET A 533 -0.33 -3.26 -13.63
C MET A 533 0.13 -1.82 -13.34
N ALA A 534 -0.44 -0.83 -14.03
CA ALA A 534 -0.16 0.59 -13.78
C ALA A 534 -0.44 1.01 -12.33
N THR A 535 -1.50 0.47 -11.70
CA THR A 535 -1.76 0.69 -10.26
C THR A 535 -0.64 0.09 -9.42
N GLY A 536 -0.16 -1.10 -9.75
CA GLY A 536 0.98 -1.71 -9.07
C GLY A 536 2.28 -0.91 -9.19
N PHE A 537 2.55 -0.32 -10.35
CA PHE A 537 3.73 0.54 -10.54
C PHE A 537 3.66 1.78 -9.64
N GLU A 538 2.48 2.38 -9.51
CA GLU A 538 2.27 3.50 -8.59
C GLU A 538 2.42 3.10 -7.12
N GLN A 539 1.89 1.93 -6.73
CA GLN A 539 2.10 1.38 -5.40
C GLN A 539 3.59 1.20 -5.09
N ALA A 540 4.35 0.62 -6.03
CA ALA A 540 5.79 0.39 -5.88
C ALA A 540 6.56 1.70 -5.72
N ARG A 541 6.29 2.71 -6.56
CA ARG A 541 6.88 4.05 -6.47
C ARG A 541 6.62 4.68 -5.10
N SER A 542 5.36 4.74 -4.69
CA SER A 542 4.95 5.36 -3.43
C SER A 542 5.57 4.65 -2.21
N VAL A 543 5.53 3.31 -2.18
CA VAL A 543 6.09 2.52 -1.07
C VAL A 543 7.61 2.68 -0.97
N VAL A 544 8.33 2.64 -2.08
CA VAL A 544 9.79 2.77 -2.06
C VAL A 544 10.22 4.18 -1.65
N ALA A 545 9.53 5.22 -2.11
CA ALA A 545 9.77 6.58 -1.65
C ALA A 545 9.62 6.71 -0.12
N ALA A 546 8.56 6.09 0.46
CA ALA A 546 8.38 6.06 1.91
C ALA A 546 9.52 5.31 2.63
N LEU A 547 9.97 4.17 2.09
CA LEU A 547 11.10 3.40 2.64
C LEU A 547 12.45 4.14 2.54
N ALA A 548 12.59 5.04 1.57
CA ALA A 548 13.73 5.94 1.40
C ALA A 548 13.67 7.17 2.32
N GLY A 549 12.55 7.38 3.02
CA GLY A 549 12.32 8.54 3.88
C GLY A 549 11.82 9.79 3.15
N ASP A 550 11.51 9.69 1.85
CA ASP A 550 10.94 10.77 1.03
C ASP A 550 9.40 10.67 1.06
N LEU A 551 8.81 11.13 2.17
CA LEU A 551 7.35 11.08 2.36
C LEU A 551 6.61 12.01 1.38
N ASP A 552 7.21 13.12 0.97
CA ASP A 552 6.62 14.03 0.00
C ASP A 552 6.47 13.33 -1.36
N ALA A 553 7.49 12.60 -1.81
CA ALA A 553 7.36 11.76 -3.00
C ALA A 553 6.40 10.61 -2.80
N ALA A 554 6.39 9.98 -1.63
CA ALA A 554 5.48 8.88 -1.34
C ALA A 554 4.00 9.31 -1.40
N ASP A 555 3.68 10.54 -0.97
CA ASP A 555 2.32 11.08 -0.92
C ASP A 555 1.82 11.65 -2.26
N ARG A 556 2.70 11.94 -3.22
CA ARG A 556 2.28 12.34 -4.58
C ARG A 556 1.54 11.19 -5.26
N VAL A 557 0.57 11.52 -6.10
CA VAL A 557 -0.08 10.57 -7.01
C VAL A 557 0.42 10.84 -8.42
N GLU A 558 1.13 9.88 -9.01
CA GLU A 558 1.72 10.02 -10.35
C GLU A 558 1.04 9.11 -11.40
N LEU A 559 -0.02 8.40 -10.99
CA LEU A 559 -0.81 7.53 -11.86
C LEU A 559 -1.85 8.31 -12.66
N ASN A 560 -1.70 8.32 -13.99
CA ASN A 560 -2.70 8.83 -14.92
C ASN A 560 -3.44 7.69 -15.63
N LEU A 561 -4.62 7.35 -15.13
CA LEU A 561 -5.57 6.45 -15.78
C LEU A 561 -6.74 7.28 -16.34
N PRO A 562 -7.32 6.90 -17.51
CA PRO A 562 -8.53 7.55 -17.99
C PRO A 562 -9.64 7.42 -16.94
N GLU A 563 -10.25 8.55 -16.57
CA GLU A 563 -11.36 8.58 -15.61
C GLU A 563 -12.58 7.84 -16.20
N THR A 564 -13.19 6.96 -15.40
CA THR A 564 -14.53 6.33 -15.55
C THR A 564 -14.70 5.00 -16.31
N GLY A 565 -15.65 4.17 -15.82
CA GLY A 565 -16.50 3.31 -16.65
C GLY A 565 -16.17 1.81 -16.76
N VAL A 566 -15.39 1.23 -15.84
CA VAL A 566 -14.62 0.01 -16.15
C VAL A 566 -15.26 -1.28 -15.58
N CYS A 567 -16.50 -1.24 -15.06
CA CYS A 567 -17.42 -2.37 -14.79
C CYS A 567 -18.72 -1.79 -14.17
N SER A 568 -19.63 -1.25 -14.96
CA SER A 568 -20.85 -0.60 -14.43
C SER A 568 -21.69 -1.58 -13.58
N ILE A 569 -21.90 -1.24 -12.31
CA ILE A 569 -23.04 -1.72 -11.54
C ILE A 569 -24.19 -0.77 -11.91
N GLY A 570 -25.18 -1.26 -12.66
CA GLY A 570 -26.45 -0.55 -12.77
C GLY A 570 -27.23 -0.71 -11.46
N PRO A 571 -27.92 0.32 -10.96
CA PRO A 571 -28.80 0.16 -9.80
C PRO A 571 -29.97 -0.74 -10.22
N GLY A 572 -30.02 -1.96 -9.69
CA GLY A 572 -31.12 -2.88 -9.99
C GLY A 572 -30.77 -4.31 -9.66
N ASP A 573 -30.68 -4.61 -8.37
CA ASP A 573 -30.98 -5.93 -7.77
C ASP A 573 -31.11 -5.75 -6.25
N ALA A 574 -31.92 -4.77 -5.83
CA ALA A 574 -32.51 -4.73 -4.50
C ALA A 574 -33.97 -5.15 -4.65
N ASP A 575 -34.21 -6.41 -4.27
CA ASP A 575 -35.47 -7.05 -3.89
C ASP A 575 -36.77 -6.33 -4.28
N ALA A 576 -37.48 -6.94 -5.24
CA ALA A 576 -38.87 -6.64 -5.53
C ALA A 576 -39.75 -7.10 -4.36
N GLY A 577 -39.96 -6.20 -3.41
CA GLY A 577 -40.78 -6.53 -2.25
C GLY A 577 -40.94 -5.39 -1.25
N ARG A 578 -41.43 -4.23 -1.67
CA ARG A 578 -42.16 -3.31 -0.77
C ARG A 578 -43.06 -2.36 -1.55
N SER A 579 -44.34 -2.47 -1.23
CA SER A 579 -45.46 -1.69 -1.71
C SER A 579 -45.23 -0.18 -1.60
N SER A 580 -45.59 0.51 -2.68
CA SER A 580 -46.03 1.91 -2.76
C SER A 580 -46.41 2.54 -1.42
N CYS A 581 -45.72 3.62 -1.04
CA CYS A 581 -46.33 4.69 -0.28
C CYS A 581 -45.68 6.04 -0.67
N CYS A 582 -46.52 6.99 -1.06
CA CYS A 582 -46.16 8.31 -1.57
C CYS A 582 -45.45 9.15 -0.49
N GLY A 583 -44.35 9.81 -0.85
CA GLY A 583 -43.68 10.81 0.00
C GLY A 583 -42.61 11.59 -0.77
N THR A 584 -42.82 12.89 -0.91
CA THR A 584 -42.00 13.92 -1.58
C THR A 584 -40.51 13.92 -1.13
N PRO A 585 -39.53 14.23 -2.00
CA PRO A 585 -38.11 14.12 -1.65
C PRO A 585 -37.66 15.23 -0.69
N ALA A 586 -37.12 14.83 0.46
CA ALA A 586 -36.42 15.72 1.38
C ALA A 586 -34.95 15.91 0.95
N GLN A 587 -34.50 17.16 0.97
CA GLN A 587 -33.14 17.60 0.63
C GLN A 587 -32.08 17.01 1.58
N LEU A 588 -30.95 16.60 1.02
CA LEU A 588 -29.73 16.23 1.75
C LEU A 588 -29.11 17.47 2.42
N PRO A 589 -28.74 17.44 3.72
CA PRO A 589 -28.01 18.53 4.35
C PRO A 589 -26.53 18.53 3.95
N GLN A 590 -26.03 19.71 3.60
CA GLN A 590 -24.60 19.98 3.43
C GLN A 590 -23.83 19.82 4.74
N ALA A 591 -22.65 19.21 4.67
CA ALA A 591 -21.74 19.01 5.79
C ALA A 591 -21.19 20.36 6.30
N ALA A 592 -21.48 20.68 7.57
CA ALA A 592 -20.89 21.79 8.29
C ALA A 592 -19.56 21.40 8.94
N LYS A 593 -18.54 22.23 8.70
CA LYS A 593 -17.21 22.23 9.33
C LYS A 593 -17.35 22.24 10.86
N HIS A 594 -16.70 21.32 11.55
CA HIS A 594 -16.62 21.34 13.02
C HIS A 594 -15.21 21.66 13.49
N ALA A 595 -15.15 22.71 14.30
CA ALA A 595 -14.04 23.14 15.14
C ALA A 595 -13.93 22.25 16.40
N ALA A 596 -12.79 22.38 17.07
CA ALA A 596 -12.32 21.61 18.22
C ALA A 596 -13.27 21.56 19.44
N PRO A 597 -13.15 20.53 20.31
CA PRO A 597 -14.01 20.40 21.49
C PRO A 597 -13.45 21.16 22.69
N ALA A 598 -14.32 21.90 23.38
CA ALA A 598 -14.07 22.42 24.71
C ALA A 598 -15.01 21.76 25.73
N VAL A 599 -14.34 21.30 26.80
CA VAL A 599 -14.72 20.87 28.15
C VAL A 599 -16.14 21.22 28.63
N ALA A 600 -16.78 20.20 29.22
CA ALA A 600 -18.04 20.28 29.92
C ALA A 600 -17.96 21.04 31.26
N SER A 601 -18.89 21.97 31.48
CA SER A 601 -19.31 22.41 32.81
C SER A 601 -20.85 22.42 32.87
N LYS A 602 -21.38 21.71 33.88
CA LYS A 602 -22.80 21.55 34.21
C LYS A 602 -23.37 22.82 34.93
N PRO A 603 -24.70 22.90 35.16
CA PRO A 603 -25.51 24.08 34.83
C PRO A 603 -25.88 24.94 36.05
N ALA A 604 -26.43 26.12 35.78
CA ALA A 604 -27.26 26.84 36.74
C ALA A 604 -28.34 27.67 36.02
N GLY A 605 -29.57 27.61 36.55
CA GLY A 605 -30.46 28.77 36.59
C GLY A 605 -31.47 28.95 35.46
N SER A 606 -32.63 28.32 35.63
CA SER A 606 -33.98 28.89 35.46
C SER A 606 -34.12 30.29 34.82
N SER A 607 -35.00 30.42 33.82
CA SER A 607 -36.27 31.17 33.94
C SER A 607 -36.95 31.34 32.59
N CYS A 608 -38.28 31.26 32.65
CA CYS A 608 -39.27 31.27 31.59
C CYS A 608 -39.51 32.64 30.92
N CYS A 609 -40.31 32.57 29.83
CA CYS A 609 -41.21 33.58 29.23
C CYS A 609 -40.68 34.39 28.02
N GLY A 610 -41.30 34.16 26.85
CA GLY A 610 -41.30 35.08 25.69
C GLY A 610 -42.29 36.26 25.88
N PRO A 611 -42.85 36.92 24.85
CA PRO A 611 -42.65 36.81 23.38
C PRO A 611 -42.62 38.17 22.57
N LYS A 612 -42.24 38.10 21.27
CA LYS A 612 -42.74 38.87 20.07
C LYS A 612 -42.54 40.44 20.01
N PRO A 613 -42.76 41.14 18.85
CA PRO A 613 -42.03 41.10 17.56
C PRO A 613 -41.77 42.49 16.87
N ALA A 614 -41.10 42.45 15.70
CA ALA A 614 -41.25 43.33 14.50
C ALA A 614 -40.63 44.75 14.50
N PRO A 615 -40.50 45.45 13.33
CA PRO A 615 -39.99 45.01 12.01
C PRO A 615 -39.14 46.08 11.25
N ALA A 616 -38.70 45.69 10.03
CA ALA A 616 -38.47 46.52 8.83
C ALA A 616 -37.21 47.43 8.79
N THR A 617 -36.43 47.51 7.70
CA THR A 617 -36.81 47.93 6.35
C THR A 617 -35.63 47.76 5.37
N LEU A 618 -35.94 47.44 4.10
CA LEU A 618 -35.48 48.03 2.80
C LEU A 618 -33.96 48.25 2.56
N SER A 619 -33.35 48.12 1.38
CA SER A 619 -33.73 47.89 -0.02
C SER A 619 -32.44 47.92 -0.87
N SER A 620 -32.57 47.52 -2.15
CA SER A 620 -31.71 47.82 -3.32
C SER A 620 -30.47 46.95 -3.50
N VAL A 621 -30.46 45.98 -4.43
CA VAL A 621 -30.50 46.00 -5.91
C VAL A 621 -29.09 46.14 -6.53
N ALA A 622 -28.66 45.02 -7.13
CA ALA A 622 -27.89 44.80 -8.38
C ALA A 622 -26.77 45.82 -8.74
N ALA A 623 -25.58 45.45 -9.19
CA ALA A 623 -25.31 44.67 -10.38
C ALA A 623 -23.78 44.56 -10.61
N LYS A 624 -23.38 43.44 -11.23
CA LYS A 624 -22.24 43.17 -12.14
C LYS A 624 -21.18 44.28 -12.34
N CYS A 625 -19.90 43.89 -12.30
CA CYS A 625 -19.11 43.64 -13.52
C CYS A 625 -17.69 43.14 -13.19
N CYS A 626 -17.12 42.44 -14.17
CA CYS A 626 -15.83 41.76 -14.19
C CYS A 626 -14.60 42.68 -14.01
N GLY A 627 -13.53 42.06 -13.51
CA GLY A 627 -12.13 42.42 -13.67
C GLY A 627 -11.30 41.17 -13.50
#